data_AF-A0A357R5R5-F1
#
_entry.id   AF-A0A357R5R5-F1
#
_cell.length_a   1.000
_cell.length_b   1.000
_cell.length_c   1.000
_cell.angle_alpha   90.00
_cell.angle_beta   90.00
_cell.angle_gamma   90.00
#
_symmetry.space_group_name_H-M   'P 1'
#
loop_
_entity.id
_entity.type
_entity.pdbx_description
1 polymer ?
#
loop_
_entity_poly.entity_id
_entity_poly.type
_entity_poly.pdbx_seq_one_letter_code
_entity_poly.pdbx_strand_id
1 'polypeptide(L)' 'MQIYRGHVLVCAGTGCVSSGSRKVKAEMEKQLEAFKLEQEIKVVETGCHGFCEMGPI' A
#
# COMPACT_ATOMS: atom_id res chain seq x y z
N MET A 1 20.45 -0.61 -10.06
CA MET A 1 19.02 -0.96 -9.92
C MET A 1 18.76 -1.17 -8.44
N GLN A 2 17.91 -0.34 -7.82
CA GLN A 2 17.45 -0.57 -6.44
C GLN A 2 16.57 -1.82 -6.46
N ILE A 3 17.04 -2.91 -5.85
CA ILE A 3 16.27 -4.16 -5.74
C ILE A 3 15.43 -4.04 -4.48
N TYR A 4 14.15 -3.74 -4.63
CA TYR A 4 13.20 -3.88 -3.53
C TYR A 4 12.96 -5.39 -3.32
N ARG A 5 13.15 -5.88 -2.09
CA ARG A 5 12.86 -7.26 -1.69
C ARG A 5 11.38 -7.58 -1.76
N GLY A 6 10.51 -6.57 -1.63
CA GLY A 6 9.07 -6.76 -1.64
C GLY A 6 8.32 -5.54 -2.13
N HIS A 7 7.21 -5.76 -2.82
CA HIS A 7 6.28 -4.71 -3.22
C HIS A 7 4.95 -4.93 -2.48
N VAL A 8 4.53 -3.92 -1.73
CA VAL A 8 3.22 -3.90 -1.08
C VAL A 8 2.25 -3.20 -2.02
N LEU A 9 1.29 -3.94 -2.56
CA LEU A 9 0.28 -3.42 -3.46
C LEU A 9 -0.93 -2.98 -2.64
N VAL A 10 -1.31 -1.70 -2.71
CA VAL A 10 -2.48 -1.17 -2.02
C VAL A 10 -3.55 -0.81 -3.06
N CYS A 11 -4.75 -1.33 -2.90
CA CYS A 11 -5.91 -0.99 -3.71
C CYS A 11 -6.27 0.49 -3.53
N ALA A 12 -6.13 1.28 -4.59
CA ALA A 12 -6.52 2.68 -4.69
C ALA A 12 -7.85 2.86 -5.45
N GLY A 13 -8.65 1.80 -5.63
CA GLY A 13 -10.01 1.89 -6.13
C GLY A 13 -10.90 2.73 -5.21
N THR A 14 -11.95 3.37 -5.77
CA THR A 14 -12.87 4.25 -5.02
C THR A 14 -13.46 3.59 -3.78
N GLY A 15 -13.79 2.30 -3.84
CA GLY A 15 -14.24 1.51 -2.69
C GLY A 15 -13.18 1.40 -1.60
N CYS A 16 -11.96 0.96 -1.96
CA CYS A 16 -10.84 0.83 -1.03
C CYS A 16 -10.43 2.18 -0.42
N VAL A 17 -10.43 3.26 -1.21
CA VAL A 17 -10.14 4.62 -0.74
C VAL A 17 -11.19 5.11 0.25
N SER A 18 -12.48 4.84 -0.02
CA SER A 18 -13.58 5.17 0.90
C SER A 18 -13.49 4.39 2.21
N SER A 19 -13.01 3.14 2.16
CA SER A 19 -12.70 2.31 3.34
C SER A 19 -11.39 2.70 4.04
N GLY A 20 -10.65 3.69 3.54
CA GLY A 20 -9.47 4.24 4.20
C GLY A 20 -8.12 3.69 3.73
N SER A 21 -8.02 3.11 2.52
CA SER A 21 -6.75 2.57 2.01
C SER A 21 -5.61 3.60 1.96
N ARG A 22 -5.91 4.90 1.76
CA ARG A 22 -4.91 5.97 1.83
C ARG A 22 -4.28 6.13 3.20
N LYS A 23 -5.06 5.94 4.28
CA LYS A 23 -4.53 6.00 5.65
C LYS A 23 -3.61 4.80 5.91
N VAL A 24 -4.00 3.62 5.44
CA VAL A 24 -3.18 2.41 5.52
C VAL A 24 -1.85 2.61 4.81
N LYS A 25 -1.88 3.12 3.56
CA LYS A 25 -0.66 3.45 2.81
C LYS A 25 0.26 4.41 3.59
N ALA A 26 -0.29 5.52 4.07
CA ALA A 26 0.50 6.54 4.78
C ALA A 26 1.13 6.00 6.07
N GLU A 27 0.38 5.20 6.84
CA GLU A 27 0.92 4.56 8.04
C GLU A 27 1.97 3.51 7.68
N MET A 28 1.76 2.73 6.60
CA MET A 28 2.73 1.76 6.10
C MET A 28 4.05 2.43 5.73
N GLU A 29 4.01 3.54 4.98
CA GLU A 29 5.19 4.33 4.60
C GLU A 29 5.91 4.89 5.83
N LYS A 30 5.16 5.39 6.83
CA LYS A 30 5.72 5.89 8.08
C LYS A 30 6.41 4.80 8.90
N GLN A 31 5.81 3.62 8.98
CA GLN A 31 6.43 2.46 9.64
C GLN A 31 7.68 2.02 8.87
N LEU A 32 7.62 1.94 7.53
CA LEU A 32 8.76 1.59 6.69
C LEU A 32 9.95 2.54 6.90
N GLU A 33 9.70 3.84 7.01
CA GLU A 33 10.72 4.85 7.34
C GLU A 33 11.26 4.65 8.76
N ALA A 34 10.39 4.41 9.75
CA ALA A 34 10.79 4.13 11.13
C ALA A 34 11.68 2.87 11.28
N PHE A 35 11.42 1.85 10.46
CA PHE A 35 12.22 0.62 10.41
C PHE A 35 13.39 0.70 9.42
N LYS A 36 13.59 1.81 8.71
CA LYS A 36 14.61 1.99 7.65
C LYS A 36 14.50 0.95 6.52
N LEU A 37 13.28 0.47 6.27
CA LEU A 37 12.95 -0.54 5.25
C LEU A 37 12.48 0.08 3.94
N GLU A 38 12.42 1.40 3.82
CA GLU A 38 12.02 2.14 2.60
C GLU A 38 12.82 1.73 1.35
N GLN A 39 14.07 1.31 1.54
CA GLN A 39 14.94 0.87 0.44
C GLN A 39 14.75 -0.61 0.07
N GLU A 40 14.11 -1.39 0.95
CA GLU A 40 13.83 -2.81 0.75
C GLU A 40 12.38 -3.08 0.32
N ILE A 41 11.41 -2.31 0.82
CA ILE A 41 9.99 -2.52 0.54
C ILE A 41 9.38 -1.27 -0.07
N LYS A 42 8.78 -1.43 -1.25
CA LYS A 42 8.07 -0.34 -1.94
C LYS A 42 6.57 -0.51 -1.83
N VAL A 43 5.88 0.51 -1.33
CA VAL A 43 4.41 0.57 -1.36
C VAL A 43 3.98 1.16 -2.70
N VAL A 44 3.11 0.44 -3.43
CA VAL A 44 2.61 0.84 -4.75
C VAL A 44 1.10 0.81 -4.74
N GLU A 45 0.50 1.92 -5.18
CA GLU A 45 -0.93 2.02 -5.37
C GLU A 45 -1.33 1.28 -6.65
N THR A 46 -2.35 0.45 -6.54
CA THR A 46 -2.90 -0.35 -7.65
C THR A 46 -4.35 0.02 -7.90
N GLY A 47 -4.87 -0.34 -9.07
CA GLY A 47 -6.26 -0.10 -9.43
C GLY A 47 -7.27 -0.90 -8.60
N CYS A 48 -8.53 -0.86 -9.02
CA CYS A 48 -9.57 -1.67 -8.40
C CYS A 48 -9.35 -3.15 -8.71
N HIS A 49 -9.33 -3.99 -7.67
CA HIS A 49 -9.25 -5.45 -7.80
C HIS A 49 -10.62 -6.14 -7.89
N GLY A 50 -11.71 -5.37 -7.82
CA GLY A 50 -13.08 -5.90 -7.90
C GLY A 50 -13.63 -6.45 -6.58
N PHE A 51 -12.78 -6.68 -5.57
CA PHE A 51 -13.17 -7.20 -4.25
C PHE A 51 -13.46 -6.09 -3.24
N CYS A 52 -14.33 -5.15 -3.60
CA CYS A 52 -14.66 -4.01 -2.74
C CYS A 52 -15.24 -4.43 -1.37
N GLU A 53 -15.91 -5.58 -1.29
CA GLU A 53 -16.48 -6.13 -0.05
C GLU A 53 -15.43 -6.62 0.96
N MET A 54 -14.21 -6.93 0.48
CA MET A 54 -13.05 -7.27 1.32
C MET A 54 -11.99 -6.17 1.35
N GLY A 55 -12.29 -5.00 0.76
CA GLY A 55 -11.39 -3.85 0.79
C GLY A 55 -11.32 -3.25 2.20
N PRO A 56 -10.19 -2.64 2.60
CA PRO A 56 -8.99 -2.33 1.81
C PRO A 56 -8.00 -3.50 1.73
N ILE A 57 -7.52 -3.77 0.52
CA ILE A 57 -6.53 -4.82 0.18
C ILE A 57 -5.23 -4.15 -0.25
#